data_AF-A0A967D0C4-F1
#
_entry.id   AF-A0A967D0C4-F1
#
_cell.length_a   1.000
_cell.length_b   1.000
_cell.length_c   1.000
_cell.angle_alpha   90.00
_cell.angle_beta   90.00
_cell.angle_gamma   90.00
#
_symmetry.space_group_name_H-M   'P 1'
#
loop_
_entity.id
_entity.type
_entity.pdbx_description
1 polymer ?
#
loop_
_entity_poly.entity_id
_entity_poly.type
_entity_poly.pdbx_seq_one_letter_code
_entity_poly.pdbx_strand_id
1 'polypeptide(L)'
;MRATSMASDLVQFEATHTLASVMATESFPGSSQLLDRLAYFASSTGVDGAVIAHPNRNVAQTLATGLSRFGYDATLVSSGRDCLQAVRESPDTTLVLLSSRLGDLAARETIQLLRQQALGSRLPVLVVLEPRDDIRGGRHRTQLMLSLADFEHVLLTDRLESQFLPYQASLAHQDALAHQAGLPHQSGLDASSDRIIEPRFPETIARVAGPKAADTNHRRQQAAIRLTRAAVALNLLASLGDRGWSVDQALTAARGGLRQADTFASSLDLLAVTASPTAQQAIYDLAWQAELPVSIREAATTALGQSISRHGILLTTADLQNAFSLYNAARSADDKTISRALLDLLEAPSRLTLAADAQEPR
;
A
#
# COMPACT_ATOMS: atom_id res chain seq x y z
N MET A 1 19.70 14.03 -9.75
CA MET A 1 18.59 13.34 -9.05
C MET A 1 18.78 13.11 -7.54
N ARG A 2 20.00 13.19 -6.94
CA ARG A 2 20.16 13.01 -5.48
C ARG A 2 19.43 14.04 -4.59
N ALA A 3 19.11 15.23 -5.12
CA ALA A 3 18.40 16.27 -4.36
C ALA A 3 16.90 15.98 -4.17
N THR A 4 16.25 15.23 -5.08
CA THR A 4 14.83 14.88 -4.96
C THR A 4 14.61 13.79 -3.92
N SER A 5 15.59 12.92 -3.72
CA SER A 5 15.47 11.78 -2.82
C SER A 5 15.35 12.19 -1.34
N MET A 6 15.85 13.35 -0.93
CA MET A 6 15.74 13.78 0.49
C MET A 6 14.46 14.56 0.81
N ALA A 7 13.58 14.79 -0.17
CA ALA A 7 12.38 15.60 -0.01
C ALA A 7 11.16 14.75 0.38
N SER A 8 10.11 15.38 0.94
CA SER A 8 8.83 14.71 1.26
C SER A 8 8.24 13.97 0.05
N ASP A 9 7.40 12.94 0.27
CA ASP A 9 6.79 12.19 -0.83
C ASP A 9 5.99 13.08 -1.78
N LEU A 10 5.39 14.15 -1.26
CA LEU A 10 4.72 15.16 -2.09
C LEU A 10 5.71 15.82 -3.04
N VAL A 11 6.85 16.32 -2.53
CA VAL A 11 7.85 16.99 -3.38
C VAL A 11 8.44 16.03 -4.40
N GLN A 12 8.67 14.78 -4.01
CA GLN A 12 9.12 13.74 -4.93
C GLN A 12 8.09 13.48 -6.02
N PHE A 13 6.81 13.34 -5.64
CA PHE A 13 5.72 13.15 -6.58
C PHE A 13 5.61 14.33 -7.55
N GLU A 14 5.60 15.58 -7.09
CA GLU A 14 5.50 16.77 -7.95
C GLU A 14 6.68 16.87 -8.92
N ALA A 15 7.90 16.56 -8.46
CA ALA A 15 9.07 16.52 -9.31
C ALA A 15 8.96 15.43 -10.38
N THR A 16 8.55 14.22 -9.99
CA THR A 16 8.34 13.08 -10.90
C THR A 16 7.23 13.40 -11.92
N HIS A 17 6.10 13.94 -11.47
CA HIS A 17 4.98 14.35 -12.31
C HIS A 17 5.40 15.39 -13.36
N THR A 18 6.12 16.42 -12.93
CA THR A 18 6.62 17.49 -13.82
C THR A 18 7.58 16.91 -14.88
N LEU A 19 8.52 16.05 -14.47
CA LEU A 19 9.46 15.41 -15.39
C LEU A 19 8.74 14.50 -16.39
N ALA A 20 7.80 13.67 -15.94
CA ALA A 20 7.04 12.76 -16.80
C ALA A 20 6.17 13.49 -17.84
N SER A 21 5.68 14.69 -17.48
CA SER A 21 4.88 15.53 -18.37
C SER A 21 5.70 16.18 -19.48
N VAL A 22 6.98 16.49 -19.23
CA VAL A 22 7.89 17.11 -20.22
C VAL A 22 8.71 16.08 -21.00
N MET A 23 8.76 14.84 -20.50
CA MET A 23 9.53 13.74 -21.07
C MET A 23 9.20 13.53 -22.55
N ALA A 24 10.23 13.47 -23.39
CA ALA A 24 10.10 13.11 -24.81
C ALA A 24 10.14 11.58 -24.99
N THR A 25 10.20 11.11 -26.23
CA THR A 25 10.30 9.68 -26.58
C THR A 25 11.72 9.12 -26.36
N GLU A 26 12.74 9.96 -26.23
CA GLU A 26 14.13 9.53 -26.09
C GLU A 26 14.52 9.22 -24.64
N SER A 27 15.28 8.13 -24.45
CA SER A 27 15.79 7.75 -23.14
C SER A 27 16.88 8.70 -22.65
N PHE A 28 16.81 9.08 -21.37
CA PHE A 28 17.81 9.91 -20.70
C PHE A 28 18.29 9.27 -19.40
N PRO A 29 19.48 9.63 -18.89
CA PRO A 29 19.99 9.09 -17.63
C PRO A 29 19.02 9.31 -16.45
N GLY A 30 18.53 8.21 -15.88
CA GLY A 30 17.57 8.21 -14.76
C GLY A 30 16.10 8.05 -15.14
N SER A 31 15.77 7.85 -16.43
CA SER A 31 14.40 7.55 -16.88
C SER A 31 13.82 6.31 -16.20
N SER A 32 14.60 5.23 -16.02
CA SER A 32 14.14 4.04 -15.27
C SER A 32 13.79 4.36 -13.82
N GLN A 33 14.60 5.19 -13.14
CA GLN A 33 14.31 5.60 -11.75
C GLN A 33 13.03 6.46 -11.66
N LEU A 34 12.75 7.27 -12.69
CA LEU A 34 11.51 8.02 -12.78
C LEU A 34 10.31 7.08 -12.91
N LEU A 35 10.39 6.09 -13.81
CA LEU A 35 9.35 5.06 -13.98
C LEU A 35 9.16 4.26 -12.68
N ASP A 36 10.25 3.88 -12.00
CA ASP A 36 10.19 3.14 -10.72
C ASP A 36 9.46 3.96 -9.66
N ARG A 37 9.70 5.28 -9.66
CA ARG A 37 9.04 6.16 -8.71
C ARG A 37 7.56 6.38 -9.06
N LEU A 38 7.20 6.49 -10.33
CA LEU A 38 5.79 6.50 -10.75
C LEU A 38 5.09 5.20 -10.37
N ALA A 39 5.72 4.05 -10.63
CA ALA A 39 5.17 2.74 -10.27
C ALA A 39 4.99 2.60 -8.75
N TYR A 40 5.92 3.13 -7.95
CA TYR A 40 5.78 3.21 -6.49
C TYR A 40 4.58 4.05 -6.07
N PHE A 41 4.35 5.23 -6.66
CA PHE A 41 3.16 6.02 -6.29
C PHE A 41 1.86 5.39 -6.79
N ALA A 42 1.89 4.76 -7.96
CA ALA A 42 0.77 4.01 -8.54
C ALA A 42 0.34 2.82 -7.67
N SER A 43 1.23 2.25 -6.85
CA SER A 43 0.91 1.11 -5.98
C SER A 43 0.14 1.48 -4.70
N SER A 44 -0.13 2.78 -4.47
CA SER A 44 -0.96 3.18 -3.33
C SER A 44 -2.39 2.68 -3.49
N THR A 45 -2.90 2.14 -2.40
CA THR A 45 -4.26 1.63 -2.22
C THR A 45 -5.11 2.55 -1.34
N GLY A 46 -4.55 3.67 -0.85
CA GLY A 46 -5.30 4.62 -0.03
C GLY A 46 -5.62 4.12 1.37
N VAL A 47 -4.77 3.27 1.95
CA VAL A 47 -4.89 2.79 3.34
C VAL A 47 -3.77 3.34 4.21
N ASP A 48 -3.96 3.35 5.54
CA ASP A 48 -2.87 3.65 6.46
C ASP A 48 -2.10 2.37 6.78
N GLY A 49 -1.04 2.11 6.01
CA GLY A 49 -0.18 0.96 6.19
C GLY A 49 0.70 1.08 7.44
N ALA A 50 0.90 -0.03 8.14
CA ALA A 50 1.87 -0.18 9.20
C ALA A 50 2.80 -1.36 8.92
N VAL A 51 4.11 -1.21 9.17
CA VAL A 51 5.06 -2.33 9.10
C VAL A 51 5.43 -2.74 10.51
N ILE A 52 5.21 -4.01 10.88
CA ILE A 52 5.55 -4.55 12.19
C ILE A 52 6.72 -5.52 12.03
N ALA A 53 7.90 -5.10 12.48
CA ALA A 53 9.09 -5.94 12.52
C ALA A 53 9.23 -6.59 13.90
N HIS A 54 8.94 -7.88 13.98
CA HIS A 54 8.97 -8.61 15.24
C HIS A 54 9.41 -10.07 15.04
N PRO A 55 10.41 -10.57 15.79
CA PRO A 55 10.92 -11.94 15.62
C PRO A 55 9.87 -13.00 15.99
N ASN A 56 8.94 -12.68 16.90
CA ASN A 56 7.83 -13.54 17.26
C ASN A 56 6.56 -13.17 16.48
N ARG A 57 6.14 -14.04 15.56
CA ARG A 57 4.95 -13.84 14.70
C ARG A 57 3.64 -13.73 15.49
N ASN A 58 3.49 -14.45 16.61
CA ASN A 58 2.26 -14.37 17.42
C ASN A 58 2.11 -13.00 18.08
N VAL A 59 3.22 -12.43 18.55
CA VAL A 59 3.24 -11.06 19.08
C VAL A 59 2.96 -10.06 17.96
N ALA A 60 3.60 -10.23 16.79
CA ALA A 60 3.36 -9.39 15.62
C ALA A 60 1.87 -9.37 15.21
N GLN A 61 1.24 -10.56 15.17
CA GLN A 61 -0.19 -10.71 14.86
C GLN A 61 -1.09 -10.04 15.89
N THR A 62 -0.72 -10.10 17.17
CA THR A 62 -1.46 -9.44 18.26
C THR A 62 -1.40 -7.92 18.08
N LEU A 63 -0.21 -7.38 17.80
CA LEU A 63 -0.01 -5.96 17.50
C LEU A 63 -0.80 -5.52 16.26
N ALA A 64 -0.78 -6.31 15.18
CA ALA A 64 -1.57 -6.04 13.97
C ALA A 64 -3.07 -6.00 14.26
N THR A 65 -3.57 -6.94 15.06
CA THR A 65 -4.98 -6.99 15.49
C THR A 65 -5.35 -5.77 16.35
N GLY A 66 -4.40 -5.26 17.14
CA GLY A 66 -4.57 -4.01 17.88
C GLY A 66 -4.64 -2.80 16.95
N LEU A 67 -3.71 -2.71 15.98
CA LEU A 67 -3.63 -1.61 15.01
C LEU A 67 -4.85 -1.52 14.08
N SER A 68 -5.42 -2.65 13.66
CA SER A 68 -6.57 -2.67 12.76
C SER A 68 -7.82 -2.00 13.36
N ARG A 69 -7.95 -2.00 14.69
CA ARG A 69 -9.02 -1.27 15.41
C ARG A 69 -8.94 0.23 15.21
N PHE A 70 -7.75 0.76 14.91
CA PHE A 70 -7.52 2.17 14.62
C PHE A 70 -7.41 2.44 13.11
N GLY A 71 -7.77 1.47 12.27
CA GLY A 71 -7.82 1.62 10.81
C GLY A 71 -6.47 1.53 10.11
N TYR A 72 -5.47 0.90 10.75
CA TYR A 72 -4.20 0.59 10.09
C TYR A 72 -4.21 -0.82 9.50
N ASP A 73 -3.61 -0.97 8.31
CA ASP A 73 -3.37 -2.28 7.70
C ASP A 73 -1.91 -2.70 7.90
N ALA A 74 -1.68 -3.85 8.54
CA ALA A 74 -0.37 -4.21 9.07
C ALA A 74 0.32 -5.29 8.23
N THR A 75 1.50 -4.96 7.70
CA THR A 75 2.43 -5.92 7.10
C THR A 75 3.38 -6.46 8.16
N LEU A 76 3.41 -7.78 8.32
CA LEU A 76 4.23 -8.46 9.33
C LEU A 76 5.56 -8.92 8.74
N VAL A 77 6.66 -8.54 9.37
CA VAL A 77 8.01 -8.97 9.00
C VAL A 77 8.80 -9.42 10.23
N SER A 78 9.79 -10.29 10.03
CA SER A 78 10.56 -10.90 11.13
C SER A 78 11.89 -10.21 11.42
N SER A 79 12.36 -9.33 10.54
CA SER A 79 13.71 -8.77 10.60
C SER A 79 13.73 -7.28 10.26
N GLY A 80 14.81 -6.61 10.67
CA GLY A 80 15.02 -5.20 10.35
C GLY A 80 15.27 -4.98 8.85
N ARG A 81 15.95 -5.90 8.16
CA ARG A 81 16.13 -5.83 6.69
C ARG A 81 14.81 -5.92 5.94
N ASP A 82 13.97 -6.88 6.32
CA ASP A 82 12.63 -7.04 5.72
C ASP A 82 11.77 -5.82 6.00
N CYS A 83 11.92 -5.17 7.16
CA CYS A 83 11.27 -3.90 7.46
C CYS A 83 11.67 -2.79 6.48
N LEU A 84 12.97 -2.64 6.20
CA LEU A 84 13.44 -1.65 5.23
C LEU A 84 12.90 -1.91 3.83
N GLN A 85 12.79 -3.19 3.45
CA GLN A 85 12.23 -3.58 2.17
C GLN A 85 10.73 -3.29 2.10
N ALA A 86 9.94 -3.73 3.09
CA ALA A 86 8.49 -3.52 3.12
C ALA A 86 8.11 -2.04 3.07
N VAL A 87 8.84 -1.17 3.79
CA VAL A 87 8.60 0.28 3.77
C VAL A 87 8.88 0.87 2.38
N ARG A 88 9.85 0.36 1.62
CA ARG A 88 10.18 0.82 0.26
C ARG A 88 9.19 0.35 -0.79
N GLU A 89 8.51 -0.75 -0.56
CA GLU A 89 7.59 -1.36 -1.54
C GLU A 89 6.22 -0.69 -1.53
N SER A 90 5.84 -0.01 -0.44
CA SER A 90 4.51 0.58 -0.29
C SER A 90 4.55 2.08 0.04
N PRO A 91 3.88 2.94 -0.77
CA PRO A 91 3.64 4.36 -0.46
C PRO A 91 2.62 4.59 0.66
N ASP A 92 1.90 3.54 1.05
CA ASP A 92 0.88 3.62 2.10
C ASP A 92 1.45 3.42 3.49
N THR A 93 2.75 3.10 3.61
CA THR A 93 3.38 2.94 4.92
C THR A 93 3.40 4.28 5.66
N THR A 94 2.67 4.37 6.76
CA THR A 94 2.54 5.59 7.59
C THR A 94 3.03 5.37 9.02
N LEU A 95 3.30 4.12 9.40
CA LEU A 95 3.73 3.75 10.75
C LEU A 95 4.67 2.54 10.71
N VAL A 96 5.69 2.52 11.56
CA VAL A 96 6.57 1.37 11.74
C VAL A 96 6.61 0.98 13.21
N LEU A 97 6.43 -0.31 13.51
CA LEU A 97 6.65 -0.89 14.84
C LEU A 97 7.87 -1.81 14.77
N LEU A 98 8.89 -1.53 15.58
CA LEU A 98 10.09 -2.35 15.68
C LEU A 98 10.16 -3.01 17.05
N SER A 99 10.40 -4.32 17.11
CA SER A 99 10.78 -4.96 18.37
C SER A 99 12.10 -4.36 18.90
N SER A 100 12.20 -4.17 20.21
CA SER A 100 13.45 -3.85 20.89
C SER A 100 14.54 -4.93 20.71
N ARG A 101 14.13 -6.15 20.31
CA ARG A 101 14.99 -7.35 20.20
C ARG A 101 15.02 -7.95 18.80
N LEU A 102 15.15 -7.11 17.77
CA LEU A 102 15.44 -7.57 16.41
C LEU A 102 16.80 -8.28 16.35
N GLY A 103 16.89 -9.34 15.53
CA GLY A 103 18.06 -10.21 15.49
C GLY A 103 19.14 -9.79 14.50
N ASP A 104 18.77 -9.29 13.33
CA ASP A 104 19.69 -8.97 12.23
C ASP A 104 20.21 -7.53 12.31
N LEU A 105 19.30 -6.54 12.21
CA LEU A 105 19.56 -5.12 12.38
C LEU A 105 18.85 -4.68 13.65
N ALA A 106 19.60 -4.14 14.60
CA ALA A 106 19.01 -3.62 15.82
C ALA A 106 18.10 -2.42 15.50
N ALA A 107 17.11 -2.15 16.37
CA ALA A 107 16.11 -1.10 16.13
C ALA A 107 16.74 0.27 15.77
N ARG A 108 17.83 0.67 16.44
CA ARG A 108 18.58 1.90 16.12
C ARG A 108 19.14 1.89 14.70
N GLU A 109 19.76 0.80 14.27
CA GLU A 109 20.34 0.68 12.93
C GLU A 109 19.24 0.69 11.85
N THR A 110 18.14 -0.02 12.07
CA THR A 110 16.96 0.04 11.20
C THR A 110 16.43 1.46 11.08
N ILE A 111 16.30 2.19 12.20
CA ILE A 111 15.87 3.60 12.19
C ILE A 111 16.85 4.47 11.42
N GLN A 112 18.16 4.33 11.64
CA GLN A 112 19.17 5.08 10.89
C GLN A 112 19.03 4.87 9.38
N LEU A 113 18.85 3.62 8.95
CA LEU A 113 18.68 3.28 7.55
C LEU A 113 17.34 3.78 6.98
N LEU A 114 16.26 3.75 7.76
CA LEU A 114 14.97 4.36 7.37
C LEU A 114 15.12 5.86 7.15
N ARG A 115 15.93 6.56 7.97
CA ARG A 115 16.15 8.01 7.86
C ARG A 115 17.08 8.40 6.71
N GLN A 116 18.00 7.50 6.31
CA GLN A 116 18.85 7.71 5.14
C GLN A 116 18.12 7.48 3.83
N GLN A 117 17.08 6.64 3.86
CA GLN A 117 16.29 6.38 2.69
C GLN A 117 15.40 7.57 2.37
N ALA A 118 15.25 7.76 1.08
CA ALA A 118 14.50 8.81 0.44
C ALA A 118 12.98 8.67 0.60
N LEU A 119 12.49 8.32 1.78
CA LEU A 119 11.11 7.87 2.03
C LEU A 119 10.17 9.01 2.40
N GLY A 120 10.37 10.20 1.84
CA GLY A 120 9.48 11.31 2.13
C GLY A 120 9.48 11.71 3.61
N SER A 121 8.34 12.21 4.10
CA SER A 121 8.19 12.68 5.50
C SER A 121 8.66 11.64 6.50
N ARG A 122 9.29 12.07 7.61
CA ARG A 122 9.87 11.17 8.62
C ARG A 122 8.81 10.25 9.22
N LEU A 123 8.84 8.98 8.82
CA LEU A 123 7.91 7.96 9.32
C LEU A 123 7.97 7.83 10.85
N PRO A 124 6.84 7.84 11.56
CA PRO A 124 6.81 7.53 12.98
C PRO A 124 7.21 6.08 13.22
N VAL A 125 8.13 5.89 14.17
CA VAL A 125 8.62 4.58 14.58
C VAL A 125 8.32 4.35 16.04
N LEU A 126 7.59 3.30 16.34
CA LEU A 126 7.34 2.82 17.70
C LEU A 126 8.28 1.65 17.98
N VAL A 127 9.18 1.81 18.94
CA VAL A 127 10.04 0.71 19.39
C VAL A 127 9.35 0.01 20.55
N VAL A 128 8.89 -1.21 20.29
CA VAL A 128 8.10 -2.04 21.20
C VAL A 128 9.04 -2.79 22.14
N LEU A 129 8.95 -2.46 23.43
CA LEU A 129 9.66 -3.14 24.50
C LEU A 129 9.02 -4.50 24.81
N GLU A 130 9.86 -5.48 25.10
CA GLU A 130 9.43 -6.78 25.60
C GLU A 130 9.32 -6.75 27.13
N PRO A 131 8.39 -7.49 27.76
CA PRO A 131 8.27 -7.57 29.23
C PRO A 131 9.59 -7.95 29.92
N ARG A 132 10.48 -8.67 29.21
CA ARG A 132 11.80 -9.06 29.72
C ARG A 132 12.82 -7.92 29.77
N ASP A 133 12.54 -6.78 29.13
CA ASP A 133 13.44 -5.62 29.07
C ASP A 133 13.51 -4.89 30.40
N ASP A 134 12.51 -5.06 31.27
CA ASP A 134 12.43 -4.45 32.60
C ASP A 134 13.03 -5.32 33.72
N ILE A 135 13.29 -6.61 33.47
CA ILE A 135 13.67 -7.60 34.51
C ILE A 135 15.10 -7.39 35.07
N ARG A 136 15.97 -6.61 34.39
CA ARG A 136 17.37 -6.35 34.81
C ARG A 136 17.62 -4.90 35.26
N GLY A 137 16.75 -4.37 36.12
CA GLY A 137 16.89 -3.03 36.68
C GLY A 137 16.80 -1.91 35.62
N GLY A 138 16.10 -2.17 34.52
CA GLY A 138 15.85 -1.20 33.45
C GLY A 138 17.06 -0.82 32.59
N ARG A 139 18.25 -1.41 32.76
CA ARG A 139 19.46 -0.99 31.99
C ARG A 139 19.27 -1.04 30.48
N HIS A 140 18.64 -2.08 29.96
CA HIS A 140 18.38 -2.22 28.52
C HIS A 140 17.43 -1.14 28.01
N ARG A 141 16.32 -0.90 28.75
CA ARG A 141 15.39 0.19 28.46
C ARG A 141 16.08 1.56 28.49
N THR A 142 16.88 1.84 29.51
CA THR A 142 17.65 3.10 29.62
C THR A 142 18.63 3.25 28.48
N GLN A 143 19.36 2.19 28.10
CA GLN A 143 20.29 2.22 26.98
C GLN A 143 19.57 2.46 25.66
N LEU A 144 18.43 1.81 25.42
CA LEU A 144 17.59 2.05 24.25
C LEU A 144 17.11 3.50 24.22
N MET A 145 16.59 4.02 25.33
CA MET A 145 16.13 5.41 25.43
C MET A 145 17.24 6.40 25.08
N LEU A 146 18.44 6.25 25.66
CA LEU A 146 19.59 7.10 25.34
C LEU A 146 20.01 6.94 23.89
N SER A 147 20.02 5.71 23.36
CA SER A 147 20.36 5.45 21.97
C SER A 147 19.32 5.95 20.97
N LEU A 148 18.09 6.23 21.39
CA LEU A 148 17.03 6.68 20.49
C LEU A 148 16.71 8.16 20.63
N ALA A 149 17.30 8.84 21.63
CA ALA A 149 17.02 10.24 21.95
C ALA A 149 17.28 11.21 20.79
N ASP A 150 18.24 10.90 19.92
CA ASP A 150 18.60 11.76 18.77
C ASP A 150 17.62 11.63 17.59
N PHE A 151 16.73 10.63 17.61
CA PHE A 151 15.80 10.43 16.51
C PHE A 151 14.45 11.08 16.78
N GLU A 152 14.11 12.06 15.93
CA GLU A 152 12.75 12.55 15.87
C GLU A 152 11.78 11.49 15.34
N HIS A 153 10.52 11.60 15.76
CA HIS A 153 9.44 10.69 15.38
C HIS A 153 9.76 9.23 15.75
N VAL A 154 10.44 9.03 16.89
CA VAL A 154 10.70 7.71 17.48
C VAL A 154 10.21 7.73 18.92
N LEU A 155 9.46 6.70 19.31
CA LEU A 155 8.95 6.57 20.67
C LEU A 155 9.08 5.12 21.16
N LEU A 156 9.55 4.95 22.39
CA LEU A 156 9.50 3.67 23.07
C LEU A 156 8.09 3.41 23.59
N THR A 157 7.56 2.22 23.34
CA THR A 157 6.22 1.80 23.79
C THR A 157 6.25 0.37 24.34
N ASP A 158 5.31 0.07 25.22
CA ASP A 158 4.99 -1.30 25.62
C ASP A 158 4.03 -1.97 24.61
N ARG A 159 3.80 -3.27 24.79
CA ARG A 159 2.80 -4.07 24.03
C ARG A 159 1.62 -4.53 24.90
N LEU A 160 1.29 -3.79 25.95
CA LEU A 160 0.18 -4.13 26.84
C LEU A 160 -1.15 -3.97 26.11
N GLU A 161 -2.16 -4.76 26.50
CA GLU A 161 -3.50 -4.66 25.92
C GLU A 161 -4.11 -3.27 26.05
N SER A 162 -3.78 -2.55 27.13
CA SER A 162 -4.20 -1.14 27.36
C SER A 162 -3.77 -0.17 26.25
N GLN A 163 -2.82 -0.56 25.39
CA GLN A 163 -2.51 0.23 24.21
C GLN A 163 -3.68 0.25 23.24
N PHE A 164 -4.34 -0.88 23.04
CA PHE A 164 -5.33 -1.05 21.98
C PHE A 164 -6.76 -1.23 22.48
N LEU A 165 -6.94 -1.58 23.75
CA LEU A 165 -8.23 -1.84 24.36
C LEU A 165 -8.46 -0.94 25.56
N PRO A 166 -9.72 -0.49 25.77
CA PRO A 166 -10.08 0.18 27.01
C PRO A 166 -9.94 -0.81 28.17
N TYR A 167 -9.55 -0.30 29.33
CA TYR A 167 -9.42 -1.10 30.54
C TYR A 167 -10.00 -0.38 31.75
N GLN A 168 -10.42 -1.13 32.76
CA GLN A 168 -10.94 -0.57 34.00
C GLN A 168 -9.78 -0.28 34.95
N ALA A 169 -9.68 0.96 35.41
CA ALA A 169 -8.76 1.30 36.49
C ALA A 169 -9.35 0.84 37.83
N SER A 170 -8.91 -0.31 38.33
CA SER A 170 -9.18 -0.69 39.71
C SER A 170 -8.35 0.17 40.67
N LEU A 171 -8.99 0.75 41.70
CA LEU A 171 -8.37 1.53 42.78
C LEU A 171 -7.15 0.83 43.40
N ALA A 172 -7.13 -0.52 43.43
CA ALA A 172 -6.00 -1.31 43.94
C ALA A 172 -4.68 -1.13 43.17
N HIS A 173 -4.73 -0.77 41.88
CA HIS A 173 -3.53 -0.50 41.07
C HIS A 173 -2.97 0.91 41.30
N GLN A 174 -3.82 1.87 41.71
CA GLN A 174 -3.40 3.22 42.08
C GLN A 174 -2.71 3.23 43.44
N ASP A 175 -3.21 2.45 44.41
CA ASP A 175 -2.57 2.30 45.72
C ASP A 175 -1.17 1.68 45.61
N ALA A 176 -0.95 0.73 44.69
CA ALA A 176 0.35 0.12 44.44
C ALA A 176 1.37 1.11 43.83
N LEU A 177 0.94 1.97 42.91
CA LEU A 177 1.78 3.02 42.32
C LEU A 177 2.04 4.18 43.29
N ALA A 178 1.06 4.55 44.12
CA ALA A 178 1.21 5.55 45.18
C ALA A 178 2.14 5.07 46.30
N HIS A 179 2.08 3.78 46.68
CA HIS A 179 3.02 3.16 47.62
C HIS A 179 4.45 3.15 47.08
N GLN A 180 4.64 2.94 45.77
CA GLN A 180 5.96 3.01 45.13
C GLN A 180 6.49 4.45 45.03
N ALA A 181 5.61 5.46 45.01
CA ALA A 181 5.97 6.88 44.93
C ALA A 181 6.05 7.59 46.30
N GLY A 182 5.77 6.91 47.41
CA GLY A 182 5.88 7.46 48.77
C GLY A 182 4.86 8.55 49.10
N LEU A 183 3.74 8.60 48.38
CA LEU A 183 2.68 9.60 48.60
C LEU A 183 1.67 9.09 49.66
N PRO A 184 1.20 9.96 50.58
CA PRO A 184 0.24 9.55 51.61
C PRO A 184 -1.11 9.19 51.00
N HIS A 185 -1.71 8.12 51.54
CA HIS A 185 -3.07 7.66 51.24
C HIS A 185 -4.09 8.77 51.47
N GLN A 186 -4.64 9.34 50.40
CA GLN A 186 -5.79 10.25 50.49
C GLN A 186 -7.07 9.40 50.58
N SER A 187 -7.35 8.89 51.77
CA SER A 187 -8.62 8.23 52.08
C SER A 187 -9.72 9.27 52.26
N GLY A 188 -10.40 9.57 51.16
CA GLY A 188 -11.62 10.38 51.20
C GLY A 188 -11.92 10.97 49.84
N LEU A 189 -12.60 10.20 48.98
CA LEU A 189 -13.50 10.63 47.90
C LEU A 189 -14.04 9.38 47.17
N ASP A 190 -15.35 9.17 47.29
CA ASP A 190 -16.28 8.38 46.48
C ASP A 190 -15.82 6.99 45.97
N ALA A 191 -16.14 5.97 46.77
CA ALA A 191 -16.16 4.57 46.38
C ALA A 191 -17.30 4.28 45.37
N SER A 192 -17.08 4.55 44.08
CA SER A 192 -17.75 3.88 42.93
C SER A 192 -17.48 4.58 41.59
N SER A 193 -16.25 5.01 41.31
CA SER A 193 -15.92 5.48 39.95
C SER A 193 -15.14 4.40 39.23
N ASP A 194 -15.85 3.39 38.73
CA ASP A 194 -15.34 2.41 37.77
C ASP A 194 -14.99 3.17 36.47
N ARG A 195 -13.81 3.79 36.45
CA ARG A 195 -13.37 4.63 35.33
C ARG A 195 -12.80 3.74 34.25
N ILE A 196 -13.52 3.66 33.14
CA ILE A 196 -13.01 3.11 31.89
C ILE A 196 -11.96 4.08 31.37
N ILE A 197 -10.72 3.60 31.22
CA ILE A 197 -9.63 4.34 30.60
C ILE A 197 -9.60 3.95 29.11
N GLU A 198 -9.63 4.95 28.24
CA GLU A 198 -9.54 4.76 26.80
C GLU A 198 -8.19 4.16 26.37
N PRO A 199 -8.12 3.49 25.21
CA PRO A 199 -6.88 2.97 24.68
C PRO A 199 -5.79 4.06 24.56
N ARG A 200 -4.55 3.71 24.91
CA ARG A 200 -3.41 4.63 24.89
C ARG A 200 -2.82 4.87 23.50
N PHE A 201 -3.22 4.08 22.49
CA PHE A 201 -2.62 4.15 21.16
C PHE A 201 -2.79 5.51 20.45
N PRO A 202 -3.98 6.15 20.44
CA PRO A 202 -4.13 7.48 19.85
C PRO A 202 -3.20 8.53 20.47
N GLU A 203 -3.04 8.50 21.80
CA GLU A 203 -2.09 9.40 22.50
C GLU A 203 -0.64 9.05 22.14
N THR A 204 -0.31 7.76 22.03
CA THR A 204 1.01 7.28 21.62
C THR A 204 1.36 7.80 20.21
N ILE A 205 0.41 7.76 19.27
CA ILE A 205 0.58 8.33 17.93
C ILE A 205 0.72 9.86 17.98
N ALA A 206 -0.11 10.54 18.78
CA ALA A 206 -0.03 11.99 18.94
C ALA A 206 1.33 12.44 19.48
N ARG A 207 1.95 11.65 20.36
CA ARG A 207 3.27 11.94 20.93
C ARG A 207 4.42 11.72 19.94
N VAL A 208 4.33 10.73 19.05
CA VAL A 208 5.41 10.43 18.08
C VAL A 208 5.30 11.24 16.80
N ALA A 209 4.09 11.54 16.33
CA ALA A 209 3.83 12.17 15.03
C ALA A 209 2.94 13.44 15.09
N GLY A 210 2.60 13.89 16.30
CA GLY A 210 1.73 15.05 16.51
C GLY A 210 0.24 14.72 16.45
N PRO A 211 -0.63 15.62 16.94
CA PRO A 211 -2.06 15.36 17.12
C PRO A 211 -2.80 15.07 15.81
N LYS A 212 -2.37 15.67 14.69
CA LYS A 212 -2.96 15.41 13.36
C LYS A 212 -2.77 13.97 12.90
N ALA A 213 -1.67 13.31 13.27
CA ALA A 213 -1.43 11.92 12.91
C ALA A 213 -2.36 10.96 13.69
N ALA A 214 -2.79 11.35 14.89
CA ALA A 214 -3.74 10.56 15.68
C ALA A 214 -5.20 10.76 15.23
N ASP A 215 -5.52 11.89 14.59
CA ASP A 215 -6.86 12.20 14.08
C ASP A 215 -7.22 11.32 12.87
N THR A 216 -8.27 10.50 13.04
CA THR A 216 -8.80 9.61 12.00
C THR A 216 -9.24 10.36 10.74
N ASN A 217 -9.84 11.55 10.87
CA ASN A 217 -10.31 12.29 9.71
C ASN A 217 -9.14 12.83 8.89
N HIS A 218 -8.12 13.38 9.56
CA HIS A 218 -6.91 13.82 8.90
C HIS A 218 -6.20 12.66 8.18
N ARG A 219 -6.08 11.50 8.82
CA ARG A 219 -5.50 10.31 8.19
C ARG A 219 -6.26 9.85 6.96
N ARG A 220 -7.60 9.77 7.03
CA ARG A 220 -8.44 9.45 5.85
C ARG A 220 -8.24 10.45 4.71
N GLN A 221 -8.11 11.73 5.00
CA GLN A 221 -7.81 12.75 3.98
C GLN A 221 -6.42 12.52 3.36
N GLN A 222 -5.40 12.22 4.15
CA GLN A 222 -4.07 11.90 3.63
C GLN A 222 -4.08 10.62 2.78
N ALA A 223 -4.86 9.62 3.18
CA ALA A 223 -5.03 8.38 2.42
C ALA A 223 -5.71 8.62 1.07
N ALA A 224 -6.76 9.43 1.03
CA ALA A 224 -7.41 9.86 -0.21
C ALA A 224 -6.46 10.66 -1.13
N ILE A 225 -5.59 11.50 -0.55
CA ILE A 225 -4.55 12.21 -1.32
C ILE A 225 -3.55 11.23 -1.94
N ARG A 226 -3.09 10.20 -1.20
CA ARG A 226 -2.21 9.16 -1.74
C ARG A 226 -2.87 8.42 -2.90
N LEU A 227 -4.16 8.07 -2.73
CA LEU A 227 -4.93 7.40 -3.78
C LEU A 227 -5.11 8.26 -5.04
N THR A 228 -5.36 9.57 -4.86
CA THR A 228 -5.42 10.53 -5.99
C THR A 228 -4.08 10.58 -6.74
N ARG A 229 -2.95 10.60 -6.02
CA ARG A 229 -1.62 10.54 -6.63
C ARG A 229 -1.37 9.23 -7.38
N ALA A 230 -1.89 8.12 -6.88
CA ALA A 230 -1.82 6.83 -7.55
C ALA A 230 -2.50 6.88 -8.92
N ALA A 231 -3.73 7.43 -8.98
CA ALA A 231 -4.47 7.58 -10.23
C ALA A 231 -3.70 8.46 -11.24
N VAL A 232 -3.14 9.58 -10.79
CA VAL A 232 -2.31 10.45 -11.63
C VAL A 232 -1.04 9.72 -12.12
N ALA A 233 -0.37 8.95 -11.25
CA ALA A 233 0.82 8.19 -11.62
C ALA A 233 0.48 7.09 -12.66
N LEU A 234 -0.63 6.38 -12.50
CA LEU A 234 -1.14 5.40 -13.46
C LEU A 234 -1.42 6.05 -14.82
N ASN A 235 -2.08 7.21 -14.86
CA ASN A 235 -2.33 7.97 -16.09
C ASN A 235 -1.04 8.39 -16.78
N LEU A 236 -0.04 8.88 -16.03
CA LEU A 236 1.25 9.26 -16.59
C LEU A 236 1.98 8.05 -17.17
N LEU A 237 1.95 6.91 -16.47
CA LEU A 237 2.51 5.66 -16.97
C LEU A 237 1.78 5.20 -18.24
N ALA A 238 0.45 5.31 -18.30
CA ALA A 238 -0.30 4.97 -19.50
C ALA A 238 0.13 5.85 -20.70
N SER A 239 0.22 7.17 -20.49
CA SER A 239 0.72 8.12 -21.50
C SER A 239 2.17 7.87 -21.92
N LEU A 240 3.01 7.36 -21.02
CA LEU A 240 4.38 6.96 -21.34
C LEU A 240 4.41 5.64 -22.13
N GLY A 241 3.60 4.66 -21.75
CA GLY A 241 3.39 3.43 -22.51
C GLY A 241 2.90 3.71 -23.93
N ASP A 242 1.99 4.68 -24.08
CA ASP A 242 1.53 5.17 -25.38
C ASP A 242 2.65 5.71 -26.26
N ARG A 243 3.68 6.29 -25.64
CA ARG A 243 4.87 6.82 -26.32
C ARG A 243 5.96 5.76 -26.51
N GLY A 244 5.69 4.50 -26.19
CA GLY A 244 6.61 3.37 -26.42
C GLY A 244 7.56 3.07 -25.26
N TRP A 245 7.34 3.65 -24.08
CA TRP A 245 8.11 3.31 -22.89
C TRP A 245 7.64 1.97 -22.29
N SER A 246 8.57 1.14 -21.80
CA SER A 246 8.20 -0.06 -21.02
C SER A 246 7.68 0.38 -19.65
N VAL A 247 6.50 -0.13 -19.30
CA VAL A 247 5.77 0.19 -18.06
C VAL A 247 5.38 -1.07 -17.28
N ASP A 248 6.04 -2.19 -17.58
CA ASP A 248 5.71 -3.53 -17.04
C ASP A 248 5.80 -3.58 -15.50
N GLN A 249 6.72 -2.80 -14.92
CA GLN A 249 6.88 -2.59 -13.48
C GLN A 249 5.63 -2.09 -12.76
N ALA A 250 4.70 -1.44 -13.47
CA ALA A 250 3.45 -0.93 -12.91
C ALA A 250 2.27 -1.90 -13.07
N LEU A 251 2.47 -3.07 -13.69
CA LEU A 251 1.40 -4.04 -13.98
C LEU A 251 0.67 -4.49 -12.71
N THR A 252 1.40 -4.79 -11.63
CA THR A 252 0.80 -5.20 -10.36
C THR A 252 -0.06 -4.08 -9.75
N ALA A 253 0.43 -2.84 -9.80
CA ALA A 253 -0.31 -1.67 -9.33
C ALA A 253 -1.58 -1.43 -10.15
N ALA A 254 -1.47 -1.49 -11.49
CA ALA A 254 -2.60 -1.32 -12.40
C ALA A 254 -3.72 -2.35 -12.13
N ARG A 255 -3.35 -3.63 -11.97
CA ARG A 255 -4.30 -4.70 -11.60
C ARG A 255 -4.94 -4.47 -10.23
N GLY A 256 -4.19 -3.96 -9.26
CA GLY A 256 -4.71 -3.60 -7.95
C GLY A 256 -5.75 -2.48 -8.03
N GLY A 257 -5.47 -1.43 -8.82
CA GLY A 257 -6.34 -0.26 -8.98
C GLY A 257 -7.67 -0.53 -9.68
N LEU A 258 -7.82 -1.64 -10.42
CA LEU A 258 -9.13 -2.06 -10.96
C LEU A 258 -10.19 -2.31 -9.86
N ARG A 259 -9.79 -2.49 -8.60
CA ARG A 259 -10.72 -2.70 -7.47
C ARG A 259 -11.18 -1.39 -6.81
N GLN A 260 -10.67 -0.25 -7.24
CA GLN A 260 -10.86 1.04 -6.57
C GLN A 260 -11.45 2.05 -7.56
N ALA A 261 -12.53 2.71 -7.16
CA ALA A 261 -13.23 3.65 -8.04
C ALA A 261 -12.32 4.78 -8.54
N ASP A 262 -11.46 5.32 -7.67
CA ASP A 262 -10.60 6.47 -7.97
C ASP A 262 -9.45 6.14 -8.94
N THR A 263 -9.00 4.88 -9.00
CA THR A 263 -7.89 4.43 -9.85
C THR A 263 -8.35 3.57 -11.03
N PHE A 264 -9.61 3.14 -11.06
CA PHE A 264 -10.16 2.20 -12.04
C PHE A 264 -9.86 2.58 -13.50
N ALA A 265 -10.23 3.79 -13.91
CA ALA A 265 -10.07 4.23 -15.29
C ALA A 265 -8.58 4.27 -15.70
N SER A 266 -7.76 4.90 -14.86
CA SER A 266 -6.31 5.01 -15.07
C SER A 266 -5.61 3.65 -15.10
N SER A 267 -6.05 2.72 -14.26
CA SER A 267 -5.59 1.34 -14.26
C SER A 267 -5.94 0.63 -15.56
N LEU A 268 -7.19 0.78 -16.03
CA LEU A 268 -7.66 0.15 -17.25
C LEU A 268 -6.89 0.65 -18.48
N ASP A 269 -6.67 1.96 -18.57
CA ASP A 269 -5.89 2.59 -19.64
C ASP A 269 -4.44 2.08 -19.64
N LEU A 270 -3.80 2.04 -18.47
CA LEU A 270 -2.43 1.51 -18.35
C LEU A 270 -2.34 0.05 -18.78
N LEU A 271 -3.30 -0.79 -18.38
CA LEU A 271 -3.34 -2.19 -18.83
C LEU A 271 -3.52 -2.31 -20.34
N ALA A 272 -4.37 -1.45 -20.94
CA ALA A 272 -4.61 -1.47 -22.39
C ALA A 272 -3.33 -1.20 -23.20
N VAL A 273 -2.48 -0.29 -22.72
CA VAL A 273 -1.23 0.08 -23.41
C VAL A 273 -0.06 -0.85 -23.09
N THR A 274 -0.15 -1.67 -22.05
CA THR A 274 0.92 -2.58 -21.63
C THR A 274 0.93 -3.86 -22.48
N ALA A 275 2.05 -4.15 -23.13
CA ALA A 275 2.24 -5.34 -23.97
C ALA A 275 2.48 -6.62 -23.13
N SER A 276 1.46 -7.08 -22.40
CA SER A 276 1.57 -8.24 -21.50
C SER A 276 0.36 -9.18 -21.61
N PRO A 277 0.56 -10.51 -21.68
CA PRO A 277 -0.52 -11.50 -21.55
C PRO A 277 -1.33 -11.31 -20.27
N THR A 278 -0.64 -10.98 -19.18
CA THR A 278 -1.29 -10.76 -17.87
C THR A 278 -2.15 -9.49 -17.87
N ALA A 279 -1.78 -8.47 -18.66
CA ALA A 279 -2.59 -7.27 -18.80
C ALA A 279 -3.87 -7.56 -19.59
N GLN A 280 -3.76 -8.19 -20.77
CA GLN A 280 -4.93 -8.58 -21.56
C GLN A 280 -5.86 -9.51 -20.79
N GLN A 281 -5.31 -10.47 -20.04
CA GLN A 281 -6.12 -11.38 -19.23
C GLN A 281 -6.89 -10.64 -18.13
N ALA A 282 -6.25 -9.67 -17.43
CA ALA A 282 -6.94 -8.88 -16.41
C ALA A 282 -8.10 -8.05 -16.99
N ILE A 283 -7.95 -7.49 -18.19
CA ILE A 283 -9.00 -6.74 -18.89
C ILE A 283 -10.12 -7.70 -19.34
N TYR A 284 -9.75 -8.85 -19.90
CA TYR A 284 -10.71 -9.88 -20.34
C TYR A 284 -11.55 -10.40 -19.18
N ASP A 285 -10.92 -10.73 -18.06
CA ASP A 285 -11.60 -11.18 -16.83
C ASP A 285 -12.62 -10.14 -16.35
N LEU A 286 -12.29 -8.84 -16.44
CA LEU A 286 -13.17 -7.74 -16.07
C LEU A 286 -14.37 -7.61 -17.01
N ALA A 287 -14.16 -7.71 -18.32
CA ALA A 287 -15.24 -7.68 -19.32
C ALA A 287 -16.23 -8.83 -19.13
N TRP A 288 -15.74 -9.97 -18.61
CA TRP A 288 -16.54 -11.17 -18.47
C TRP A 288 -17.38 -11.25 -17.17
N GLN A 289 -16.98 -10.60 -16.09
CA GLN A 289 -17.66 -10.77 -14.78
C GLN A 289 -19.11 -10.30 -14.82
N ALA A 290 -20.06 -11.24 -14.93
CA ALA A 290 -21.49 -10.96 -15.11
C ALA A 290 -22.14 -10.19 -13.96
N GLU A 291 -21.52 -10.20 -12.78
CA GLU A 291 -21.98 -9.45 -11.60
C GLU A 291 -21.62 -7.96 -11.68
N LEU A 292 -20.69 -7.58 -12.57
CA LEU A 292 -20.29 -6.19 -12.74
C LEU A 292 -21.31 -5.40 -13.58
N PRO A 293 -21.48 -4.10 -13.29
CA PRO A 293 -22.26 -3.19 -14.12
C PRO A 293 -21.86 -3.25 -15.60
N VAL A 294 -22.85 -3.18 -16.50
CA VAL A 294 -22.65 -3.21 -17.95
C VAL A 294 -21.63 -2.16 -18.41
N SER A 295 -21.64 -0.97 -17.83
CA SER A 295 -20.70 0.11 -18.15
C SER A 295 -19.24 -0.25 -17.86
N ILE A 296 -18.97 -1.02 -16.80
CA ILE A 296 -17.62 -1.49 -16.46
C ILE A 296 -17.16 -2.53 -17.49
N ARG A 297 -18.06 -3.43 -17.87
CA ARG A 297 -17.77 -4.48 -18.86
C ARG A 297 -17.54 -3.89 -20.25
N GLU A 298 -18.32 -2.91 -20.67
CA GLU A 298 -18.14 -2.18 -21.94
C GLU A 298 -16.80 -1.44 -21.99
N ALA A 299 -16.42 -0.77 -20.90
CA ALA A 299 -15.12 -0.12 -20.80
C ALA A 299 -13.99 -1.16 -20.94
N ALA A 300 -14.11 -2.30 -20.27
CA ALA A 300 -13.14 -3.38 -20.37
C ALA A 300 -13.05 -3.98 -21.78
N THR A 301 -14.18 -4.23 -22.45
CA THR A 301 -14.20 -4.69 -23.86
C THR A 301 -13.52 -3.68 -24.79
N THR A 302 -13.77 -2.39 -24.58
CA THR A 302 -13.13 -1.31 -25.35
C THR A 302 -11.62 -1.30 -25.15
N ALA A 303 -11.16 -1.36 -23.89
CA ALA A 303 -9.75 -1.41 -23.53
C ALA A 303 -9.05 -2.67 -24.07
N LEU A 304 -9.73 -3.82 -24.07
CA LEU A 304 -9.20 -5.06 -24.65
C LEU A 304 -9.01 -4.91 -26.16
N GLY A 305 -9.98 -4.31 -26.86
CA GLY A 305 -9.87 -4.04 -28.28
C GLY A 305 -8.69 -3.12 -28.61
N GLN A 306 -8.47 -2.07 -27.81
CA GLN A 306 -7.29 -1.22 -27.94
C GLN A 306 -5.99 -2.02 -27.76
N SER A 307 -5.90 -2.85 -26.70
CA SER A 307 -4.72 -3.68 -26.45
C SER A 307 -4.44 -4.66 -27.59
N ILE A 308 -5.46 -5.37 -28.09
CA ILE A 308 -5.34 -6.32 -29.19
C ILE A 308 -4.95 -5.62 -30.50
N SER A 309 -5.54 -4.46 -30.78
CA SER A 309 -5.22 -3.70 -32.00
C SER A 309 -3.75 -3.27 -32.06
N ARG A 310 -3.14 -3.07 -30.89
CA ARG A 310 -1.78 -2.56 -30.76
C ARG A 310 -0.73 -3.66 -30.65
N HIS A 311 -1.04 -4.69 -29.86
CA HIS A 311 -0.07 -5.73 -29.46
C HIS A 311 -0.38 -7.10 -30.05
N GLY A 312 -1.49 -7.23 -30.76
CA GLY A 312 -2.05 -8.53 -31.17
C GLY A 312 -2.70 -9.26 -30.00
N ILE A 313 -3.13 -10.51 -30.25
CA ILE A 313 -3.72 -11.37 -29.23
C ILE A 313 -2.58 -12.02 -28.43
N LEU A 314 -2.51 -11.69 -27.15
CA LEU A 314 -1.59 -12.28 -26.17
C LEU A 314 -2.29 -13.26 -25.22
N LEU A 315 -3.61 -13.44 -25.38
CA LEU A 315 -4.44 -14.37 -24.63
C LEU A 315 -4.20 -15.83 -25.05
N THR A 316 -4.54 -16.77 -24.17
CA THR A 316 -4.32 -18.19 -24.38
C THR A 316 -5.47 -18.85 -25.15
N THR A 317 -5.24 -20.06 -25.68
CA THR A 317 -6.28 -20.88 -26.31
C THR A 317 -7.45 -21.20 -25.37
N ALA A 318 -7.20 -21.29 -24.07
CA ALA A 318 -8.25 -21.50 -23.07
C ALA A 318 -9.19 -20.28 -22.98
N ASP A 319 -8.66 -19.06 -23.13
CA ASP A 319 -9.46 -17.83 -23.11
C ASP A 319 -10.37 -17.75 -24.34
N LEU A 320 -9.90 -18.19 -25.51
CA LEU A 320 -10.70 -18.32 -26.73
C LEU A 320 -11.87 -19.32 -26.54
N GLN A 321 -11.58 -20.50 -25.99
CA GLN A 321 -12.61 -21.51 -25.71
C GLN A 321 -13.63 -21.03 -24.68
N ASN A 322 -13.17 -20.26 -23.69
CA ASN A 322 -14.06 -19.58 -22.76
C ASN A 322 -14.98 -18.65 -23.55
N ALA A 323 -14.47 -17.67 -24.31
CA ALA A 323 -15.30 -16.71 -25.06
C ALA A 323 -16.45 -17.35 -25.87
N PHE A 324 -16.20 -18.49 -26.54
CA PHE A 324 -17.24 -19.26 -27.23
C PHE A 324 -18.30 -19.83 -26.29
N SER A 325 -17.87 -20.46 -25.18
CA SER A 325 -18.77 -21.00 -24.16
C SER A 325 -19.69 -19.91 -23.58
N LEU A 326 -19.15 -18.70 -23.45
CA LEU A 326 -19.82 -17.54 -22.91
C LEU A 326 -20.89 -16.97 -23.83
N TYR A 327 -20.55 -16.80 -25.11
CA TYR A 327 -21.52 -16.43 -26.14
C TYR A 327 -22.72 -17.39 -26.17
N ASN A 328 -22.45 -18.70 -26.04
CA ASN A 328 -23.49 -19.72 -26.00
C ASN A 328 -24.34 -19.70 -24.72
N ALA A 329 -23.77 -19.28 -23.59
CA ALA A 329 -24.45 -19.22 -22.30
C ALA A 329 -25.21 -17.91 -22.04
N ALA A 330 -24.99 -16.87 -22.84
CA ALA A 330 -25.53 -15.53 -22.63
C ALA A 330 -27.08 -15.50 -22.68
N ARG A 331 -27.69 -15.06 -21.57
CA ARG A 331 -29.16 -15.04 -21.41
C ARG A 331 -29.78 -13.66 -21.60
N SER A 332 -29.13 -12.63 -21.06
CA SER A 332 -29.62 -11.24 -21.17
C SER A 332 -29.18 -10.60 -22.50
N ALA A 333 -29.82 -9.49 -22.89
CA ALA A 333 -29.41 -8.73 -24.07
C ALA A 333 -28.01 -8.13 -23.90
N ASP A 334 -27.70 -7.64 -22.69
CA ASP A 334 -26.40 -7.05 -22.37
C ASP A 334 -25.27 -8.08 -22.43
N ASP A 335 -25.49 -9.28 -21.86
CA ASP A 335 -24.50 -10.36 -21.90
C ASP A 335 -24.24 -10.84 -23.33
N LYS A 336 -25.27 -10.87 -24.18
CA LYS A 336 -25.14 -11.21 -25.60
C LYS A 336 -24.33 -10.15 -26.34
N THR A 337 -24.56 -8.88 -26.03
CA THR A 337 -23.84 -7.77 -26.66
C THR A 337 -22.35 -7.83 -26.31
N ILE A 338 -22.02 -7.99 -25.03
CA ILE A 338 -20.63 -8.07 -24.56
C ILE A 338 -19.93 -9.32 -25.07
N SER A 339 -20.55 -10.51 -24.93
CA SER A 339 -19.94 -11.77 -25.39
C SER A 339 -19.71 -11.78 -26.91
N ARG A 340 -20.61 -11.18 -27.69
CA ARG A 340 -20.41 -11.00 -29.13
C ARG A 340 -19.25 -10.06 -29.42
N ALA A 341 -19.16 -8.92 -28.75
CA ALA A 341 -18.06 -7.99 -28.94
C ALA A 341 -16.70 -8.61 -28.57
N LEU A 342 -16.64 -9.40 -27.49
CA LEU A 342 -15.44 -10.15 -27.13
C LEU A 342 -15.06 -11.18 -28.21
N LEU A 343 -16.03 -11.92 -28.75
CA LEU A 343 -15.77 -12.88 -29.83
C LEU A 343 -15.27 -12.19 -31.10
N ASP A 344 -15.90 -11.09 -31.50
CA ASP A 344 -15.51 -10.30 -32.69
C ASP A 344 -14.06 -9.79 -32.57
N LEU A 345 -13.65 -9.34 -31.38
CA LEU A 345 -12.27 -8.89 -31.11
C LEU A 345 -11.24 -10.02 -31.23
N LEU A 346 -11.60 -11.24 -30.84
CA LEU A 346 -10.70 -12.39 -30.84
C LEU A 346 -10.60 -13.04 -32.23
N GLU A 347 -11.64 -12.93 -33.06
CA GLU A 347 -11.64 -13.44 -34.43
C GLU A 347 -11.02 -12.47 -35.46
N ALA A 348 -11.12 -11.17 -35.25
CA ALA A 348 -10.68 -10.16 -36.22
C ALA A 348 -9.18 -10.27 -36.59
N PRO A 349 -8.24 -10.45 -35.66
CA PRO A 349 -6.81 -10.63 -35.99
C PRO A 349 -6.55 -11.92 -36.75
N SER A 350 -7.24 -13.02 -36.40
CA SER A 350 -7.08 -14.32 -37.06
C SER A 350 -7.52 -14.30 -38.53
N ARG A 351 -8.53 -13.47 -38.87
CA ARG A 351 -8.97 -13.28 -40.26
C ARG A 351 -7.97 -12.49 -41.10
N LEU A 352 -7.26 -11.53 -40.51
CA LEU A 352 -6.22 -10.76 -41.20
C LEU A 352 -5.00 -11.62 -41.53
N THR A 353 -4.60 -12.53 -40.62
CA THR A 353 -3.51 -13.48 -40.89
C THR A 353 -3.85 -14.44 -42.04
N LEU A 354 -5.07 -14.98 -42.06
CA LEU A 354 -5.55 -15.85 -43.15
C LEU A 354 -5.69 -15.12 -44.50
N ALA A 355 -6.06 -13.84 -44.48
CA ALA A 355 -6.16 -13.03 -45.71
C ALA A 355 -4.78 -12.64 -46.26
N ALA A 356 -3.80 -12.35 -45.39
CA ALA A 356 -2.42 -12.08 -45.80
C ALA A 356 -1.75 -13.32 -46.41
N ASP A 357 -1.92 -14.50 -45.81
CA ASP A 357 -1.42 -15.77 -46.35
C ASP A 357 -2.10 -16.16 -47.68
N ALA A 358 -3.33 -15.70 -47.91
CA ALA A 358 -4.05 -15.90 -49.18
C ALA A 358 -3.64 -14.90 -50.28
N GLN A 359 -2.89 -13.85 -49.94
CA GLN A 359 -2.44 -12.79 -50.85
C GLN A 359 -0.99 -12.90 -51.31
N GLU A 360 -0.27 -13.98 -50.97
CA GLU A 360 0.98 -14.35 -51.66
C GLU A 360 0.71 -15.37 -52.79
N PRO A 361 0.48 -14.92 -54.04
CA PRO A 361 0.73 -15.74 -55.20
C PRO A 361 2.23 -15.72 -55.53
N ARG A 362 2.74 -16.90 -55.88
CA ARG A 362 4.10 -17.21 -56.36
C ARG A 362 4.67 -16.25 -57.41
#